data_AF-A0A3G7TK08-F1
#
_entry.id   AF-A0A3G7TK08-F1
#
_cell.length_a   1.000
_cell.length_b   1.000
_cell.length_c   1.000
_cell.angle_alpha   90.00
_cell.angle_beta   90.00
_cell.angle_gamma   90.00
#
_symmetry.space_group_name_H-M   'P 1'
#
loop_
_entity.id
_entity.type
_entity.pdbx_description
1 polymer ?
#
loop_
_entity_poly.entity_id
_entity_poly.type
_entity_poly.pdbx_seq_one_letter_code
_entity_poly.pdbx_strand_id
1 'polypeptide(L)' 'MSEKEKFDTLVVEGMGNDIPREIGGLRVAAWSSGNAINDRSELEDFIRELSYGDIEDPQQAAIDLMERGGWA' A
#
# COMPACT_ATOMS: atom_id res chain seq x y z
N MET A 1 -28.09 -13.34 8.45
CA MET A 1 -26.70 -13.05 8.04
C MET A 1 -26.42 -11.63 8.49
N SER A 2 -25.43 -11.41 9.36
CA SER A 2 -25.03 -10.04 9.72
C SER A 2 -24.55 -9.35 8.45
N GLU A 3 -25.09 -8.17 8.14
CA GLU A 3 -24.48 -7.30 7.13
C GLU A 3 -23.01 -7.13 7.53
N LYS A 4 -22.10 -7.46 6.61
CA LYS A 4 -20.68 -7.17 6.82
C LYS A 4 -20.55 -5.66 6.90
N GLU A 5 -19.96 -5.15 7.98
CA GLU A 5 -19.59 -3.75 8.08
C GLU A 5 -18.78 -3.37 6.83
N LYS A 6 -19.25 -2.36 6.10
CA LYS A 6 -18.56 -1.81 4.94
C LYS A 6 -17.74 -0.62 5.40
N PHE A 7 -16.49 -0.56 4.95
CA PHE A 7 -15.56 0.52 5.27
C PHE A 7 -15.07 1.15 3.97
N ASP A 8 -15.06 2.47 3.91
CA ASP A 8 -14.42 3.23 2.85
C ASP A 8 -12.93 3.44 3.19
N THR A 9 -12.06 3.43 2.18
CA THR A 9 -10.61 3.70 2.35
C THR A 9 -10.30 5.12 1.90
N LEU A 10 -9.67 5.91 2.78
CA LEU A 10 -9.21 7.26 2.50
C LEU A 10 -7.67 7.29 2.53
N VAL A 11 -7.06 7.97 1.56
CA VAL A 11 -5.61 8.22 1.52
C VAL A 11 -5.38 9.71 1.66
N VAL A 12 -4.51 10.09 2.60
CA VAL A 12 -4.25 11.48 2.98
C VAL A 12 -2.74 11.72 2.98
N GLU A 13 -2.30 12.78 2.31
CA GLU A 13 -0.89 13.19 2.27
C GLU A 13 -0.58 14.22 3.36
N GLY A 14 0.66 14.20 3.89
CA GLY A 14 1.18 15.24 4.78
C GLY A 14 0.69 15.19 6.24
N MET A 15 0.12 14.06 6.68
CA MET A 15 -0.51 13.94 8.01
C MET A 15 0.48 13.83 9.19
N GLY A 16 1.78 13.75 8.93
CA GLY A 16 2.81 13.67 9.97
C GLY A 16 2.77 12.36 10.76
N ASN A 17 3.19 12.41 12.03
CA ASN A 17 3.30 11.23 12.91
C ASN A 17 2.11 11.04 13.86
N ASP A 18 1.12 11.93 13.82
CA ASP A 18 -0.03 11.86 14.73
C ASP A 18 -1.06 10.86 14.20
N ILE A 19 -1.52 9.96 15.08
CA ILE A 19 -2.57 8.98 14.74
C ILE A 19 -3.94 9.67 14.79
N PRO A 20 -4.65 9.81 13.66
CA PRO A 20 -5.94 10.48 13.65
C PRO A 20 -7.04 9.63 14.30
N ARG A 21 -7.90 10.29 15.06
CA ARG A 21 -9.12 9.68 15.62
C ARG A 21 -10.36 9.98 14.79
N GLU A 22 -10.35 11.08 14.03
CA GLU A 22 -11.45 11.54 13.20
C GLU A 22 -10.92 12.25 11.95
N ILE A 23 -11.53 11.99 10.78
CA ILE A 23 -11.26 12.70 9.52
C ILE A 23 -12.59 12.95 8.81
N GLY A 24 -12.82 14.19 8.36
CA GLY A 24 -14.04 14.53 7.60
C GLY A 24 -15.35 14.28 8.38
N GLY A 25 -15.31 14.35 9.72
CA GLY A 25 -16.46 14.04 10.58
C GLY A 25 -16.70 12.55 10.83
N LEU A 26 -15.83 11.67 10.32
CA LEU A 26 -15.94 10.22 10.44
C LEU A 26 -14.91 9.66 11.41
N ARG A 27 -15.32 8.69 12.23
CA ARG A 27 -14.42 7.96 13.13
C ARG A 27 -13.42 7.13 12.34
N VAL A 28 -12.13 7.28 12.66
CA VAL A 28 -11.08 6.40 12.12
C VAL A 28 -11.15 5.05 12.84
N ALA A 29 -11.56 4.00 12.13
CA ALA A 29 -11.62 2.64 12.65
C ALA A 29 -10.29 1.88 12.52
N ALA A 30 -9.47 2.23 11.52
CA ALA A 30 -8.15 1.68 11.28
C ALA A 30 -7.25 2.76 10.66
N TRP A 31 -5.97 2.76 11.03
CA TRP A 31 -4.96 3.68 10.51
C TRP A 31 -3.67 2.90 10.22
N SER A 32 -3.01 3.25 9.13
CA SER A 32 -1.66 2.80 8.82
C SER A 32 -0.88 3.99 8.26
N SER A 33 0.28 4.28 8.86
CA SER A 33 1.27 5.18 8.29
C SER A 33 2.03 4.43 7.19
N GLY A 34 1.37 4.20 6.06
CA GLY A 34 1.94 3.52 4.90
C GLY A 34 2.29 4.50 3.79
N ASN A 35 3.23 4.09 2.92
CA ASN A 35 3.72 4.92 1.82
C ASN A 35 2.61 5.37 0.87
N ALA A 36 2.79 6.55 0.29
CA ALA A 36 1.90 7.10 -0.72
C ALA A 36 1.65 6.09 -1.84
N ILE A 37 0.43 6.12 -2.41
CA ILE A 37 0.06 5.33 -3.60
C ILE A 37 1.04 5.55 -4.77
N ASN A 38 1.90 6.58 -4.73
CA ASN A 38 2.98 6.80 -5.69
C ASN A 38 3.99 5.64 -5.76
N ASP A 39 4.16 4.83 -4.70
CA ASP A 39 4.97 3.59 -4.74
C ASP A 39 4.32 2.48 -5.58
N ARG A 40 3.08 2.65 -6.07
CA ARG A 40 2.44 1.68 -6.95
C ARG A 40 3.06 1.59 -8.33
N SER A 41 3.84 2.58 -8.79
CA SER A 41 4.49 2.46 -10.10
C SER A 41 5.47 1.29 -10.13
N GLU A 42 6.38 1.20 -9.16
CA GLU A 42 7.41 0.14 -9.18
C GLU A 42 6.81 -1.26 -8.96
N LEU A 43 5.77 -1.38 -8.13
CA LEU A 43 5.07 -2.65 -7.95
C LEU A 43 4.27 -3.04 -9.20
N GLU A 44 3.61 -2.08 -9.85
CA GLU A 44 2.89 -2.34 -11.10
C GLU A 44 3.85 -2.72 -12.23
N ASP A 45 5.00 -2.05 -12.33
CA ASP A 45 6.05 -2.35 -13.30
C ASP A 45 6.64 -3.74 -13.06
N PHE A 46 6.96 -4.07 -11.81
CA PHE A 46 7.39 -5.42 -11.42
C PHE A 46 6.36 -6.49 -11.79
N ILE A 47 5.06 -6.27 -11.51
CA ILE A 47 4.01 -7.21 -11.87
C ILE A 47 3.92 -7.38 -13.39
N ARG A 48 4.10 -6.31 -14.17
CA ARG A 48 4.12 -6.37 -15.65
C ARG A 48 5.27 -7.20 -16.16
N GLU A 49 6.50 -6.90 -15.74
CA GLU A 49 7.70 -7.63 -16.13
C GLU A 49 7.61 -9.12 -15.74
N LEU A 50 7.11 -9.40 -14.53
CA LEU A 50 6.86 -10.76 -14.06
C LEU A 50 5.86 -11.49 -14.94
N SER A 51 4.79 -10.82 -15.36
CA SER A 51 3.76 -11.41 -16.22
C SER A 51 4.24 -11.70 -17.63
N TYR A 52 5.22 -10.94 -18.12
CA TYR A 52 5.86 -11.15 -19.42
C TYR A 52 6.98 -12.19 -19.37
N GLY A 53 7.43 -12.57 -18.16
CA GLY A 53 8.58 -13.45 -17.99
C GLY A 53 9.91 -12.73 -18.25
N ASP A 54 9.92 -11.40 -18.15
CA ASP A 54 11.08 -10.54 -18.42
C ASP A 54 12.02 -10.43 -17.21
N ILE A 55 11.80 -11.25 -16.17
CA ILE A 55 12.62 -11.30 -14.96
C ILE A 55 13.34 -12.65 -14.89
N GLU A 56 14.67 -12.62 -14.94
CA GLU A 56 15.53 -13.81 -14.88
C GLU A 56 15.45 -14.52 -13.51
N ASP A 57 15.44 -13.74 -12.42
CA ASP A 57 15.22 -14.21 -11.04
C ASP A 57 14.08 -13.44 -10.36
N PRO A 58 12.82 -13.91 -10.52
CA PRO A 58 11.65 -13.28 -9.91
C PRO A 58 11.72 -13.16 -8.39
N GLN A 59 12.40 -14.10 -7.74
CA GLN A 59 12.46 -14.16 -6.28
C GLN A 59 13.39 -13.08 -5.75
N GLN A 60 14.58 -12.94 -6.34
CA GLN A 60 15.51 -11.87 -5.95
C GLN A 60 14.94 -10.49 -6.30
N ALA A 61 14.33 -10.33 -7.48
CA ALA A 61 13.69 -9.07 -7.87
C ALA A 61 12.56 -8.65 -6.91
N ALA A 62 11.79 -9.61 -6.38
CA ALA A 62 10.79 -9.35 -5.35
C ALA A 62 11.41 -8.94 -4.01
N ILE A 63 12.51 -9.58 -3.59
CA ILE A 63 13.25 -9.19 -2.37
C ILE A 63 13.73 -7.75 -2.49
N ASP A 64 14.38 -7.41 -3.60
CA ASP A 64 14.91 -6.06 -3.83
C ASP A 64 13.78 -5.01 -3.86
N LEU A 65 12.62 -5.35 -4.46
CA LEU A 65 11.45 -4.47 -4.46
C LEU A 65 10.91 -4.24 -3.03
N MET A 66 10.80 -5.31 -2.23
CA MET A 66 10.34 -5.20 -0.84
C MET A 66 11.31 -4.38 0.03
N GLU A 67 12.62 -4.53 -0.18
CA GLU A 67 13.63 -3.73 0.51
C GLU A 67 13.52 -2.24 0.13
N ARG A 68 13.40 -1.93 -1.17
CA ARG A 68 13.20 -0.54 -1.65
C ARG A 68 11.89 0.09 -1.15
N GLY A 69 10.82 -0.69 -1.14
CA GLY A 69 9.50 -0.26 -0.66
C GLY A 69 9.39 -0.17 0.86
N GLY A 70 10.41 -0.61 1.62
CA GLY A 70 10.34 -0.70 3.08
C GLY A 70 9.27 -1.68 3.57
N TRP A 71 8.98 -2.72 2.78
CA TRP A 71 8.02 -3.79 3.11
C TRP A 71 8.69 -5.05 3.68
N ALA A 72 10.03 -5.11 3.61
CA ALA A 72 10.86 -6.21 4.10
C ALA A 72 11.01 -6.22 5.64
#